data_AF-F3GGW5-F1
#
_entry.id   AF-F3GGW5-F1
#
_cell.length_a   1.000
_cell.length_b   1.000
_cell.length_c   1.000
_cell.angle_alpha   90.00
_cell.angle_beta   90.00
_cell.angle_gamma   90.00
#
_symmetry.space_group_name_H-M   'P 1'
#
loop_
_entity.id
_entity.type
_entity.pdbx_description
1 polymer ?
#
loop_
_entity_poly.entity_id
_entity_poly.type
_entity_poly.pdbx_seq_one_letter_code
_entity_poly.pdbx_strand_id
1 'polypeptide(L)'
;DAATVGLFINTIALRVGMPADDQRCSVRQWLSQLLDSNMQLREYEYLPLVTIQENSELPKGQPLFDSLFVFENAPVEVSVLDRAQSLNATSDSGRTHTNYPLTAVCYPGDDLGLHLSYDQRYFDESTVQSMLSEFKRLLLALVEGFHGDMAELALVSEQERAFLIDGCNQSDHAYPLDKSYVELFEAQVAAHPERIAVSCLERQLSYAALNIASNRLGHALIEAGVGFDLPVAVLAERGLELLGMIIGSFKAGAGYLPLDPTLPNSRLSGIIDQSATPLLVCSAECLEQGRALLDALPESSRPQLRVWEHVQQSYSAQHNPARYSAPDNLAYVIFTSGSTGLPKGVMVEQRGMLNNQLSKVPYLSLSDRDVIAQTASQSFDISVWQFL
;
A
#
# COMPACT_ATOMS: atom_id res chain seq x y z
N ASP A 1 52.91 29.38 -30.09
CA ASP A 1 51.56 28.82 -29.93
C ASP A 1 50.94 28.52 -31.28
N ALA A 2 50.75 27.24 -31.59
CA ALA A 2 49.99 26.79 -32.74
C ALA A 2 48.58 26.45 -32.26
N ALA A 3 47.63 27.36 -32.46
CA ALA A 3 46.22 27.06 -32.23
C ALA A 3 45.77 25.97 -33.21
N THR A 4 45.20 24.89 -32.70
CA THR A 4 44.69 23.77 -33.51
C THR A 4 43.17 23.77 -33.47
N VAL A 5 42.54 23.58 -34.63
CA VAL A 5 41.09 23.44 -34.75
C VAL A 5 40.75 21.94 -34.81
N GLY A 6 39.88 21.48 -33.91
CA GLY A 6 39.46 20.07 -33.82
C GLY A 6 38.42 19.84 -32.73
N LEU A 7 37.79 18.67 -32.72
CA LEU A 7 36.83 18.26 -31.68
C LEU A 7 37.61 17.63 -30.51
N PHE A 8 37.80 18.40 -29.45
CA PHE A 8 38.53 17.98 -28.25
C PHE A 8 37.61 17.74 -27.04
N ILE A 9 36.30 17.82 -27.23
CA ILE A 9 35.32 17.57 -26.16
C ILE A 9 35.28 16.07 -25.89
N ASN A 10 35.50 15.69 -24.63
CA ASN A 10 35.35 14.32 -24.16
C ASN A 10 34.20 14.23 -23.13
N THR A 11 33.54 13.07 -23.07
CA THR A 11 32.47 12.80 -22.11
C THR A 11 32.95 11.79 -21.07
N ILE A 12 32.79 12.13 -19.80
CA ILE A 12 33.25 11.30 -18.68
C ILE A 12 32.04 10.78 -17.92
N ALA A 13 32.03 9.49 -17.59
CA ALA A 13 31.03 8.91 -16.70
C ALA A 13 31.26 9.44 -15.28
N LEU A 14 30.34 10.26 -14.80
CA LEU A 14 30.38 10.78 -13.43
C LEU A 14 29.59 9.87 -12.49
N ARG A 15 30.24 9.39 -11.43
CA ARG A 15 29.58 8.67 -10.33
C ARG A 15 29.41 9.60 -9.14
N VAL A 16 28.16 9.94 -8.81
CA VAL A 16 27.82 10.74 -7.62
C VAL A 16 27.41 9.79 -6.51
N GLY A 17 28.18 9.73 -5.42
CA GLY A 17 27.81 8.97 -4.22
C GLY A 17 26.87 9.77 -3.34
N MET A 18 25.78 9.17 -2.88
CA MET A 18 24.91 9.74 -1.84
C MET A 18 25.26 9.10 -0.48
N PRO A 19 25.08 9.83 0.64
CA PRO A 19 25.19 9.23 1.98
C PRO A 19 24.22 8.05 2.13
N ALA A 20 24.60 7.03 2.91
CA ALA A 20 23.68 5.96 3.31
C ALA A 20 22.62 6.48 4.29
N ASP A 21 21.46 5.82 4.37
CA ASP A 21 20.33 6.24 5.21
C ASP A 21 20.68 6.42 6.70
N ASP A 22 21.65 5.65 7.20
CA ASP A 22 22.14 5.70 8.59
C ASP A 22 23.36 6.62 8.79
N GLN A 23 23.91 7.16 7.69
CA GLN A 23 25.09 8.01 7.70
C GLN A 23 24.71 9.49 7.69
N ARG A 24 24.84 10.14 8.84
CA ARG A 24 24.75 11.60 8.91
C ARG A 24 25.89 12.25 8.13
N CYS A 25 25.54 13.18 7.26
CA CYS A 25 26.50 13.89 6.42
C CYS A 25 25.99 15.31 6.18
N SER A 26 26.83 16.32 6.42
CA SER A 26 26.45 17.68 6.06
C SER A 26 26.58 17.93 4.56
N VAL A 27 25.81 18.89 4.04
CA VAL A 27 25.91 19.32 2.62
C VAL A 27 27.35 19.69 2.27
N ARG A 28 28.03 20.47 3.12
CA ARG A 28 29.45 20.83 2.93
C ARG A 28 30.36 19.61 2.80
N GLN A 29 30.20 18.61 3.67
CA GLN A 29 31.03 17.41 3.64
C GLN A 29 30.80 16.63 2.36
N TRP A 30 29.53 16.44 1.97
CA TRP A 30 29.16 15.78 0.73
C TRP A 30 29.73 16.50 -0.50
N LEU A 31 29.57 17.83 -0.59
CA LEU A 31 30.14 18.63 -1.68
C LEU A 31 31.66 18.57 -1.74
N SER A 32 32.33 18.55 -0.58
CA SER A 32 33.80 18.41 -0.51
C SER A 32 34.26 17.05 -1.03
N GLN A 33 33.59 15.96 -0.61
CA GLN A 33 33.87 14.61 -1.09
C GLN A 33 33.60 14.46 -2.59
N LEU A 34 32.53 15.09 -3.08
CA LEU A 34 32.19 15.10 -4.50
C LEU A 34 33.24 15.86 -5.32
N LEU A 35 33.71 17.01 -4.82
CA LEU A 35 34.78 17.78 -5.45
C LEU A 35 36.08 16.98 -5.49
N ASP A 36 36.48 16.35 -4.39
CA ASP A 36 37.69 15.53 -4.31
C ASP A 36 37.63 14.35 -5.29
N SER A 37 36.47 13.68 -5.37
CA SER A 37 36.23 12.59 -6.34
C SER A 37 36.30 13.09 -7.79
N ASN A 38 35.73 14.25 -8.08
CA ASN A 38 35.78 14.88 -9.40
C ASN A 38 37.20 15.28 -9.81
N MET A 39 38.02 15.77 -8.87
CA MET A 39 39.41 16.12 -9.14
C MET A 39 40.25 14.87 -9.46
N GLN A 40 40.02 13.76 -8.76
CA GLN A 40 40.68 12.49 -9.08
C GLN A 40 40.25 11.96 -10.45
N LEU A 41 38.97 12.06 -10.81
CA LEU A 41 38.47 11.65 -12.13
C LEU A 41 39.10 12.47 -13.27
N ARG A 42 39.36 13.77 -13.04
CA ARG A 42 39.98 14.66 -14.05
C ARG A 42 41.38 14.24 -14.47
N GLU A 43 42.13 13.53 -13.63
CA GLU A 43 43.44 12.99 -14.03
C GLU A 43 43.34 12.03 -15.23
N TYR A 44 42.16 11.45 -15.46
CA TYR A 44 41.89 10.47 -16.52
C TYR A 44 40.95 11.01 -17.60
N GLU A 45 40.69 12.31 -17.66
CA GLU A 45 39.75 12.92 -18.61
C GLU A 45 40.15 12.78 -20.08
N TYR A 46 41.38 12.34 -20.35
CA TYR A 46 41.87 12.04 -21.69
C TYR A 46 41.37 10.70 -22.24
N LEU A 47 40.80 9.82 -21.41
CA LEU A 47 40.32 8.49 -21.84
C LEU A 47 38.96 8.61 -22.57
N PRO A 48 38.85 8.12 -23.82
CA PRO A 48 37.59 8.18 -24.55
C PRO A 48 36.47 7.36 -23.88
N LEU A 49 35.23 7.86 -23.91
CA LEU A 49 34.06 7.17 -23.35
C LEU A 49 33.90 5.74 -23.89
N VAL A 50 34.20 5.51 -25.18
CA VAL A 50 34.11 4.18 -25.80
C VAL A 50 35.06 3.19 -25.13
N THR A 51 36.26 3.62 -24.76
CA THR A 51 37.23 2.79 -24.04
C THR A 51 36.76 2.46 -22.63
N ILE A 52 36.12 3.42 -21.95
CA ILE A 52 35.52 3.19 -20.63
C ILE A 52 34.38 2.16 -20.75
N GLN A 53 33.53 2.28 -21.78
CA GLN A 53 32.45 1.34 -22.05
C GLN A 53 32.95 -0.08 -22.35
N GLU A 54 34.01 -0.20 -23.16
CA GLU A 54 34.61 -1.50 -23.51
C GLU A 54 35.19 -2.25 -22.30
N ASN A 55 35.64 -1.51 -21.28
CA ASN A 55 36.19 -2.06 -20.05
C ASN A 55 35.14 -2.17 -18.92
N SER A 56 33.89 -1.82 -19.19
CA SER A 56 32.80 -1.95 -18.23
C SER A 56 32.31 -3.40 -18.12
N GLU A 57 31.88 -3.81 -16.92
CA GLU A 57 31.23 -5.11 -16.68
C GLU A 57 29.75 -5.11 -17.12
N LEU A 58 29.22 -3.96 -17.56
CA LEU A 58 27.84 -3.88 -18.05
C LEU A 58 27.65 -4.69 -19.34
N PRO A 59 26.47 -5.32 -19.54
CA PRO A 59 26.14 -6.00 -20.79
C PRO A 59 26.37 -5.11 -22.02
N LYS A 60 26.95 -5.69 -23.06
CA LYS A 60 27.20 -4.97 -24.33
C LYS A 60 25.89 -4.37 -24.87
N GLY A 61 25.94 -3.10 -25.22
CA GLY A 61 24.79 -2.34 -25.73
C GLY A 61 23.98 -1.62 -24.64
N GLN A 62 24.30 -1.78 -23.36
CA GLN A 62 23.74 -0.93 -22.30
C GLN A 62 24.56 0.35 -22.13
N PRO A 63 23.93 1.54 -22.08
CA PRO A 63 24.63 2.79 -21.79
C PRO A 63 25.14 2.80 -20.34
N LEU A 64 26.24 3.52 -20.09
CA LEU A 64 26.75 3.74 -18.71
C LEU A 64 25.90 4.75 -17.94
N PHE A 65 25.25 5.66 -18.66
CA PHE A 65 24.38 6.72 -18.15
C PHE A 65 23.46 7.22 -19.28
N ASP A 66 22.27 7.67 -18.91
CA ASP A 66 21.22 8.13 -19.84
C ASP A 66 21.03 9.65 -19.82
N SER A 67 21.83 10.37 -19.03
CA SER A 67 21.75 11.83 -18.91
C SER A 67 23.12 12.47 -19.00
N LEU A 68 23.17 13.63 -19.66
CA LEU A 68 24.39 14.42 -19.79
C LEU A 68 24.25 15.71 -18.98
N PHE A 69 25.26 16.02 -18.17
CA PHE A 69 25.37 17.31 -17.49
C PHE A 69 26.58 18.06 -18.05
N VAL A 70 26.34 19.25 -18.59
CA VAL A 70 27.36 20.10 -19.21
C VAL A 70 27.45 21.40 -18.40
N PHE A 71 28.66 21.75 -17.97
CA PHE A 71 28.94 23.04 -17.34
C PHE A 71 29.83 23.86 -18.29
N GLU A 72 29.27 24.88 -18.94
CA GLU A 72 29.98 25.68 -19.93
C GLU A 72 30.69 26.86 -19.27
N ASN A 73 31.99 26.72 -18.93
CA ASN A 73 32.78 27.80 -18.31
C ASN A 73 33.59 28.63 -19.31
N ALA A 74 33.18 28.68 -20.59
CA ALA A 74 33.86 29.47 -21.60
C ALA A 74 33.25 30.88 -21.65
N PRO A 75 34.01 31.97 -21.40
CA PRO A 75 33.50 33.29 -21.68
C PRO A 75 33.28 33.39 -23.19
N VAL A 76 32.04 33.54 -23.62
CA VAL A 76 31.77 34.10 -24.95
C VAL A 76 32.19 35.56 -24.85
N GLU A 77 33.45 35.84 -25.15
CA GLU A 77 33.94 37.21 -25.23
C GLU A 77 33.08 37.93 -26.28
N VAL A 78 32.23 38.84 -25.80
CA VAL A 78 31.44 39.77 -26.61
C VAL A 78 32.33 40.66 -27.51
N SER A 79 33.65 40.64 -27.29
CA SER A 79 34.68 41.33 -28.09
C SER A 79 34.76 40.84 -29.56
N VAL A 80 34.25 39.64 -29.88
CA VAL A 80 34.23 39.12 -31.26
C VAL A 80 33.11 39.76 -32.11
N LEU A 81 32.04 40.26 -31.48
CA LEU A 81 30.92 40.92 -32.17
C LEU A 81 31.27 42.34 -32.64
N ASP A 82 32.15 43.06 -31.95
CA ASP A 82 32.52 44.45 -32.28
C ASP A 82 33.44 44.58 -33.51
N ARG A 83 34.03 43.48 -34.00
CA ARG A 83 34.94 43.47 -35.17
C ARG A 83 34.32 42.88 -36.44
N ALA A 84 33.09 42.39 -36.40
CA ALA A 84 32.41 41.80 -37.54
C ALA A 84 31.46 42.82 -38.20
N GLN A 85 31.88 43.46 -39.29
CA GLN A 85 31.10 44.49 -39.97
C GLN A 85 29.82 44.03 -40.71
N SER A 86 29.42 42.75 -40.69
CA SER A 86 28.15 42.35 -41.33
C SER A 86 27.59 40.95 -41.00
N LEU A 87 27.97 40.31 -39.89
CA LEU A 87 27.38 39.02 -39.52
C LEU A 87 27.04 38.98 -38.03
N ASN A 88 25.80 39.35 -37.73
CA ASN A 88 25.15 38.97 -36.48
C ASN A 88 24.62 37.54 -36.64
N ALA A 89 25.41 36.56 -36.21
CA ALA A 89 24.87 35.24 -35.89
C ALA A 89 24.31 35.30 -34.47
N THR A 90 23.06 35.73 -34.32
CA THR A 90 22.32 35.50 -33.08
C THR A 90 22.04 33.99 -33.01
N SER A 91 22.83 33.29 -32.20
CA SER A 91 22.57 31.89 -31.84
C SER A 91 21.32 31.81 -30.98
N ASP A 92 20.15 31.88 -31.61
CA ASP A 92 18.85 31.79 -30.92
C ASP A 92 18.42 30.32 -30.70
N SER A 93 19.30 29.35 -31.00
CA SER A 93 19.16 27.97 -30.51
C SER A 93 20.47 27.21 -30.64
N GLY A 94 21.23 27.14 -29.55
CA GLY A 94 22.26 26.12 -29.37
C GLY A 94 21.61 24.74 -29.20
N ARG A 95 20.91 24.25 -30.23
CA ARG A 95 20.32 22.91 -30.25
C ARG A 95 21.43 21.89 -30.43
N THR A 96 22.13 21.60 -29.35
CA THR A 96 23.06 20.47 -29.27
C THR A 96 22.21 19.21 -29.19
N HIS A 97 21.90 18.59 -30.34
CA HIS A 97 21.19 17.32 -30.36
C HIS A 97 22.13 16.22 -29.87
N THR A 98 22.07 15.93 -28.57
CA THR A 98 22.81 14.83 -27.96
C THR A 98 22.05 13.52 -28.14
N ASN A 99 22.76 12.38 -28.12
CA ASN A 99 22.13 11.05 -28.17
C ASN A 99 21.56 10.59 -26.82
N TYR A 100 21.53 11.48 -25.81
CA TYR A 100 21.03 11.20 -24.47
C TYR A 100 19.58 11.70 -24.33
N PRO A 101 18.67 10.91 -23.74
CA PRO A 101 17.28 11.30 -23.49
C PRO A 101 17.10 12.60 -22.71
N LEU A 102 18.05 12.97 -21.85
CA LEU A 102 18.03 14.21 -21.09
C LEU A 102 19.43 14.82 -21.01
N THR A 103 19.55 16.08 -21.39
CA THR A 103 20.80 16.85 -21.30
C THR A 103 20.54 18.16 -20.57
N ALA A 104 21.26 18.36 -19.46
CA ALA A 104 21.25 19.58 -18.68
C ALA A 104 22.50 20.39 -19.00
N VAL A 105 22.34 21.63 -19.45
CA VAL A 105 23.43 22.56 -19.71
C VAL A 105 23.32 23.72 -18.74
N CYS A 106 24.39 23.94 -17.98
CA CYS A 106 24.51 24.98 -16.98
C CYS A 106 25.43 26.09 -17.50
N TYR A 107 24.92 27.31 -17.52
CA TYR A 107 25.61 28.52 -17.97
C TYR A 107 25.91 29.41 -16.75
N PRO A 108 27.18 29.59 -16.38
CA PRO A 108 27.57 30.52 -15.33
C PRO A 108 27.42 31.97 -15.83
N GLY A 109 26.95 32.83 -14.95
CA GLY A 109 26.77 34.27 -15.18
C GLY A 109 26.41 34.96 -13.88
N ASP A 110 25.96 36.22 -13.96
CA ASP A 110 25.38 36.92 -12.79
C ASP A 110 24.18 36.14 -12.23
N ASP A 111 23.41 35.51 -13.11
CA ASP A 111 22.40 34.49 -12.81
C ASP A 111 22.85 33.13 -13.35
N LEU A 112 22.51 32.05 -12.63
CA LEU A 112 22.75 30.68 -13.09
C LEU A 112 21.70 30.30 -14.16
N GLY A 113 22.15 30.12 -15.40
CA GLY A 113 21.30 29.60 -16.47
C GLY A 113 21.28 28.06 -16.45
N LEU A 114 20.08 27.46 -16.55
CA LEU A 114 19.92 26.02 -16.75
C LEU A 114 19.04 25.77 -17.97
N HIS A 115 19.53 24.97 -18.90
CA HIS A 115 18.78 24.52 -20.07
C HIS A 115 18.65 22.99 -20.06
N LEU A 116 17.42 22.49 -20.14
CA LEU A 116 17.15 21.06 -20.32
C LEU A 116 16.72 20.80 -21.77
N SER A 117 17.51 19.98 -22.46
CA SER A 117 17.13 19.36 -23.74
C SER A 117 16.71 17.93 -23.46
N TYR A 118 15.55 17.52 -23.99
CA TYR A 118 14.97 16.22 -23.68
C TYR A 118 14.31 15.57 -24.90
N ASP A 119 14.27 14.24 -24.88
CA ASP A 119 13.60 13.42 -25.88
C ASP A 119 12.11 13.25 -25.53
N GLN A 120 11.25 13.76 -26.42
CA GLN A 120 9.79 13.74 -26.26
C GLN A 120 9.18 12.34 -26.24
N ARG A 121 9.95 11.29 -26.58
CA ARG A 121 9.52 9.90 -26.40
C ARG A 121 9.49 9.48 -24.92
N TYR A 122 10.27 10.15 -24.08
CA TYR A 122 10.44 9.82 -22.65
C TYR A 122 9.87 10.89 -21.72
N PHE A 123 9.84 12.16 -22.14
CA PHE A 123 9.42 13.27 -21.29
C PHE A 123 8.41 14.19 -22.00
N ASP A 124 7.39 14.62 -21.26
CA ASP A 124 6.54 15.73 -21.66
C ASP A 124 7.04 17.06 -21.09
N GLU A 125 6.55 18.17 -21.63
CA GLU A 125 6.96 19.52 -21.22
C GLU A 125 6.62 19.80 -19.75
N SER A 126 5.48 19.33 -19.25
CA SER A 126 5.06 19.56 -17.86
C SER A 126 5.99 18.90 -16.84
N THR A 127 6.49 17.71 -17.17
CA THR A 127 7.46 16.95 -16.39
C THR A 127 8.78 17.70 -16.33
N VAL A 128 9.27 18.21 -17.47
CA VAL A 128 10.54 18.94 -17.54
C VAL A 128 10.47 20.28 -16.82
N GLN A 129 9.33 20.98 -16.90
CA GLN A 129 9.10 22.20 -16.11
C GLN A 129 9.08 21.92 -14.59
N SER A 130 8.52 20.78 -14.19
CA SER A 130 8.55 20.33 -12.80
C SER A 130 9.99 20.03 -12.36
N MET A 131 10.76 19.30 -13.16
CA MET A 131 12.18 19.03 -12.91
C MET A 131 13.02 20.31 -12.78
N LEU A 132 12.79 21.33 -13.62
CA LEU A 132 13.46 22.64 -13.50
C LEU A 132 13.13 23.32 -12.16
N SER A 133 11.86 23.29 -11.77
CA SER A 133 11.38 23.88 -10.51
C SER A 133 11.97 23.15 -9.30
N GLU A 134 12.00 21.82 -9.34
CA GLU A 134 12.63 20.95 -8.34
C GLU A 134 14.13 21.20 -8.27
N PHE A 135 14.84 21.28 -9.40
CA PHE A 135 16.27 21.55 -9.43
C PHE A 135 16.61 22.90 -8.77
N LYS A 136 15.84 23.95 -9.09
CA LYS A 136 15.97 25.26 -8.43
C LYS A 136 15.77 25.15 -6.92
N ARG A 137 14.72 24.43 -6.49
CA ARG A 137 14.43 24.22 -5.06
C ARG A 137 15.57 23.46 -4.36
N LEU A 138 16.09 22.42 -4.99
CA LEU A 138 17.23 21.65 -4.47
C LEU A 138 18.47 22.52 -4.29
N LEU A 139 18.80 23.37 -5.27
CA LEU A 139 19.93 24.29 -5.14
C LEU A 139 19.75 25.26 -3.97
N LEU A 140 18.56 25.83 -3.80
CA LEU A 140 18.26 26.72 -2.68
C LEU A 140 18.36 25.98 -1.33
N ALA A 141 17.79 24.78 -1.25
CA ALA A 141 17.87 23.95 -0.05
C ALA A 141 19.32 23.59 0.32
N LEU A 142 20.17 23.25 -0.65
CA LEU A 142 21.59 22.97 -0.42
C LEU A 142 22.34 24.20 0.11
N VAL A 143 22.01 25.40 -0.37
CA VAL A 143 22.63 26.65 0.08
C VAL A 143 22.17 27.00 1.50
N GLU A 144 20.88 26.94 1.77
CA GLU A 144 20.30 27.24 3.09
C GLU A 144 20.76 26.21 4.14
N GLY A 145 20.82 24.93 3.76
CA GLY A 145 21.23 23.81 4.59
C GLY A 145 22.72 23.49 4.55
N PHE A 146 23.59 24.39 4.06
CA PHE A 146 24.99 24.08 3.73
C PHE A 146 25.80 23.42 4.87
N HIS A 147 25.51 23.78 6.12
CA HIS A 147 26.14 23.20 7.31
C HIS A 147 25.26 22.19 8.05
N GLY A 148 23.99 22.06 7.65
CA GLY A 148 23.03 21.12 8.22
C GLY A 148 23.17 19.72 7.63
N ASP A 149 22.40 18.78 8.18
CA ASP A 149 22.36 17.40 7.72
C ASP A 149 21.65 17.30 6.36
N MET A 150 22.21 16.54 5.42
CA MET A 150 21.59 16.25 4.13
C MET A 150 20.18 15.66 4.29
N ALA A 151 19.94 14.87 5.35
CA ALA A 151 18.64 14.27 5.62
C ALA A 151 17.54 15.27 6.02
N GLU A 152 17.92 16.49 6.42
CA GLU A 152 16.99 17.55 6.85
C GLU A 152 16.61 18.52 5.73
N LEU A 153 17.16 18.35 4.52
CA LEU A 153 16.86 19.21 3.38
C LEU A 153 15.38 19.13 3.01
N ALA A 154 14.73 20.28 2.90
CA ALA A 154 13.33 20.38 2.48
C ALA A 154 13.20 20.14 0.96
N LEU A 155 13.16 18.87 0.56
CA LEU A 155 13.09 18.46 -0.84
C LEU A 155 11.71 18.66 -1.48
N VAL A 156 10.66 18.76 -0.67
CA VAL A 156 9.27 18.97 -1.08
C VAL A 156 8.87 20.40 -0.75
N SER A 157 8.23 21.10 -1.69
CA SER A 157 7.76 22.47 -1.43
C SER A 157 6.65 22.51 -0.40
N GLU A 158 6.46 23.66 0.24
CA GLU A 158 5.32 23.88 1.13
C GLU A 158 3.97 23.66 0.42
N GLN A 159 3.87 24.06 -0.86
CA GLN A 159 2.68 23.85 -1.67
C GLN A 159 2.39 22.37 -1.94
N GLU A 160 3.40 21.59 -2.32
CA GLU A 160 3.26 20.13 -2.50
C GLU A 160 2.93 19.43 -1.19
N ARG A 161 3.58 19.84 -0.09
CA ARG A 161 3.29 19.30 1.24
C ARG A 161 1.85 19.58 1.65
N ALA A 162 1.38 20.82 1.46
CA ALA A 162 -0.01 21.20 1.71
C ALA A 162 -0.98 20.41 0.82
N PHE A 163 -0.65 20.22 -0.46
CA PHE A 163 -1.47 19.38 -1.35
C PHE A 163 -1.54 17.92 -0.87
N LEU A 164 -0.41 17.32 -0.47
CA LEU A 164 -0.37 15.94 0.01
C LEU A 164 -1.10 15.75 1.36
N ILE A 165 -0.95 16.70 2.28
CA ILE A 165 -1.54 16.60 3.62
C ILE A 165 -2.99 17.06 3.60
N ASP A 166 -3.26 18.27 3.10
CA ASP A 166 -4.55 18.94 3.22
C ASP A 166 -5.43 18.72 1.98
N GLY A 167 -4.85 18.38 0.82
CA GLY A 167 -5.59 18.11 -0.42
C GLY A 167 -5.93 16.63 -0.58
N CYS A 168 -4.95 15.74 -0.46
CA CYS A 168 -5.13 14.30 -0.71
C CYS A 168 -5.76 13.53 0.47
N ASN A 169 -5.59 13.99 1.73
CA ASN A 169 -6.11 13.28 2.91
C ASN A 169 -7.44 13.86 3.43
N GLN A 170 -8.27 14.39 2.53
CA GLN A 170 -9.62 14.87 2.86
C GLN A 170 -10.65 13.72 2.93
N SER A 171 -10.38 12.73 3.79
CA SER A 171 -11.19 11.51 3.93
C SER A 171 -12.01 11.44 5.22
N ASP A 172 -12.13 12.56 5.95
CA ASP A 172 -12.89 12.62 7.19
C ASP A 172 -14.41 12.47 6.95
N HIS A 173 -15.02 11.50 7.63
CA HIS A 173 -16.44 11.20 7.55
C HIS A 173 -16.95 10.72 8.91
N ALA A 174 -18.11 11.24 9.33
CA ALA A 174 -18.76 10.82 10.56
C ALA A 174 -19.53 9.49 10.34
N TYR A 175 -18.99 8.41 10.90
CA TYR A 175 -19.64 7.09 10.97
C TYR A 175 -19.91 6.70 12.44
N PRO A 176 -20.95 5.91 12.74
CA PRO A 176 -21.24 5.40 14.09
C PRO A 176 -20.27 4.28 14.50
N LEU A 177 -18.98 4.60 14.59
CA LEU A 177 -17.90 3.63 14.89
C LEU A 177 -17.81 3.28 16.39
N ASP A 178 -18.57 3.98 17.24
CA ASP A 178 -18.76 3.68 18.66
C ASP A 178 -19.69 2.49 18.91
N LYS A 179 -20.47 2.11 17.89
CA LYS A 179 -21.41 0.98 17.93
C LYS A 179 -20.76 -0.32 17.48
N SER A 180 -21.27 -1.44 17.99
CA SER A 180 -20.91 -2.76 17.49
C SER A 180 -21.67 -3.11 16.21
N TYR A 181 -21.13 -4.01 15.38
CA TYR A 181 -21.87 -4.55 14.23
C TYR A 181 -23.23 -5.11 14.63
N VAL A 182 -23.30 -5.84 15.75
CA VAL A 182 -24.53 -6.47 16.24
C VAL A 182 -25.60 -5.43 16.57
N GLU A 183 -25.21 -4.30 17.18
CA GLU A 183 -26.15 -3.23 17.49
C GLU A 183 -26.77 -2.63 16.22
N LEU A 184 -25.94 -2.41 15.18
CA LEU A 184 -26.39 -1.91 13.88
C LEU A 184 -27.28 -2.93 13.15
N PHE A 185 -26.90 -4.21 13.17
CA PHE A 185 -27.68 -5.30 12.59
C PHE A 185 -29.04 -5.45 13.28
N GLU A 186 -29.08 -5.45 14.62
CA GLU A 186 -30.32 -5.55 15.39
C GLU A 186 -31.26 -4.37 15.15
N ALA A 187 -30.73 -3.17 14.91
CA ALA A 187 -31.53 -2.02 14.51
C ALA A 187 -32.19 -2.23 13.12
N GLN A 188 -31.48 -2.83 12.16
CA GLN A 188 -32.06 -3.21 10.86
C GLN A 188 -33.12 -4.30 11.00
N VAL A 189 -32.90 -5.28 11.88
CA VAL A 189 -33.89 -6.33 12.18
C VAL A 189 -35.17 -5.73 12.74
N ALA A 190 -35.07 -4.76 13.66
CA ALA A 190 -36.23 -4.08 14.23
C ALA A 190 -36.98 -3.23 13.20
N ALA A 191 -36.27 -2.56 12.30
CA ALA A 191 -36.87 -1.72 11.26
C ALA A 191 -37.53 -2.54 10.13
N HIS A 192 -36.94 -3.67 9.77
CA HIS A 192 -37.27 -4.42 8.54
C HIS A 192 -37.31 -5.94 8.75
N PRO A 193 -38.09 -6.47 9.71
CA PRO A 193 -38.00 -7.87 10.14
C PRO A 193 -38.29 -8.88 9.02
N GLU A 194 -39.26 -8.57 8.15
CA GLU A 194 -39.71 -9.48 7.07
C GLU A 194 -38.95 -9.28 5.74
N ARG A 195 -38.08 -8.27 5.62
CA ARG A 195 -37.27 -8.10 4.41
C ARG A 195 -36.27 -9.24 4.31
N ILE A 196 -36.04 -9.75 3.10
CA ILE A 196 -35.03 -10.78 2.84
C ILE A 196 -33.64 -10.16 3.05
N ALA A 197 -32.88 -10.73 3.98
CA ALA A 197 -31.52 -10.30 4.28
C ALA A 197 -30.50 -11.05 3.40
N VAL A 198 -30.76 -12.34 3.14
CA VAL A 198 -29.85 -13.20 2.40
C VAL A 198 -30.61 -14.30 1.65
N SER A 199 -30.11 -14.64 0.47
CA SER A 199 -30.60 -15.75 -0.36
C SER A 199 -29.44 -16.59 -0.88
N CYS A 200 -29.60 -17.91 -0.87
CA CYS A 200 -28.67 -18.84 -1.50
C CYS A 200 -29.47 -19.97 -2.15
N LEU A 201 -29.34 -20.12 -3.48
CA LEU A 201 -30.15 -21.04 -4.28
C LEU A 201 -31.66 -20.81 -4.01
N GLU A 202 -32.40 -21.85 -3.64
CA GLU A 202 -33.84 -21.78 -3.32
C GLU A 202 -34.13 -21.34 -1.89
N ARG A 203 -33.10 -21.16 -1.05
CA ARG A 203 -33.26 -20.81 0.37
C ARG A 203 -33.12 -19.32 0.58
N GLN A 204 -33.94 -18.76 1.46
CA GLN A 204 -33.91 -17.35 1.84
C GLN A 204 -34.14 -17.20 3.34
N LEU A 205 -33.50 -16.19 3.94
CA LEU A 205 -33.78 -15.77 5.31
C LEU A 205 -34.14 -14.29 5.34
N SER A 206 -35.23 -13.97 6.04
CA SER A 206 -35.52 -12.60 6.43
C SER A 206 -34.55 -12.13 7.51
N TYR A 207 -34.49 -10.81 7.74
CA TYR A 207 -33.73 -10.25 8.85
C TYR A 207 -34.11 -10.89 10.20
N ALA A 208 -35.41 -11.07 10.47
CA ALA A 208 -35.88 -11.71 11.70
C ALA A 208 -35.42 -13.18 11.81
N ALA A 209 -35.50 -13.94 10.72
CA ALA A 209 -35.09 -15.36 10.71
C ALA A 209 -33.58 -15.50 10.90
N LEU A 210 -32.78 -14.68 10.22
CA LEU A 210 -31.32 -14.64 10.38
C LEU A 210 -30.92 -14.22 11.80
N ASN A 211 -31.63 -13.25 12.38
CA ASN A 211 -31.39 -12.81 13.76
C ASN A 211 -31.67 -13.93 14.77
N ILE A 212 -32.78 -14.66 14.65
CA ILE A 212 -33.10 -15.79 15.54
C ILE A 212 -32.03 -16.88 15.42
N ALA A 213 -31.64 -17.24 14.19
CA ALA A 213 -30.66 -18.30 13.98
C ALA A 213 -29.27 -17.93 14.56
N SER A 214 -28.84 -16.68 14.34
CA SER A 214 -27.58 -16.17 14.89
C SER A 214 -27.64 -15.93 16.41
N ASN A 215 -28.80 -15.55 16.97
CA ASN A 215 -29.01 -15.45 18.43
C ASN A 215 -28.81 -16.80 19.12
N ARG A 216 -29.37 -17.89 18.57
CA ARG A 216 -29.17 -19.24 19.13
C ARG A 216 -27.70 -19.62 19.18
N LEU A 217 -26.94 -19.30 18.13
CA LEU A 217 -25.50 -19.52 18.13
C LEU A 217 -24.80 -18.62 19.15
N GLY A 218 -25.13 -17.33 19.21
CA GLY A 218 -24.57 -16.40 20.19
C GLY A 218 -24.73 -16.91 21.63
N HIS A 219 -25.93 -17.37 22.00
CA HIS A 219 -26.18 -17.99 23.31
C HIS A 219 -25.34 -19.25 23.52
N ALA A 220 -25.34 -20.18 22.55
CA ALA A 220 -24.56 -21.42 22.66
C ALA A 220 -23.04 -21.16 22.81
N LEU A 221 -22.51 -20.13 22.14
CA LEU A 221 -21.12 -19.71 22.26
C LEU A 221 -20.83 -19.10 23.63
N ILE A 222 -21.72 -18.24 24.14
CA ILE A 222 -21.60 -17.64 25.48
C ILE A 222 -21.62 -18.75 26.55
N GLU A 223 -22.54 -19.71 26.45
CA GLU A 223 -22.61 -20.87 27.36
C GLU A 223 -21.35 -21.75 27.30
N ALA A 224 -20.73 -21.85 26.13
CA ALA A 224 -19.46 -22.56 25.94
C ALA A 224 -18.22 -21.79 26.45
N GLY A 225 -18.41 -20.56 26.97
CA GLY A 225 -17.37 -19.76 27.58
C GLY A 225 -16.71 -18.73 26.66
N VAL A 226 -17.29 -18.42 25.49
CA VAL A 226 -16.76 -17.38 24.60
C VAL A 226 -16.84 -16.01 25.26
N GLY A 227 -15.68 -15.35 25.30
CA GLY A 227 -15.49 -13.98 25.77
C GLY A 227 -15.41 -12.96 24.64
N PHE A 228 -15.29 -11.69 25.03
CA PHE A 228 -14.87 -10.64 24.10
C PHE A 228 -13.43 -10.91 23.64
N ASP A 229 -13.08 -10.43 22.43
CA ASP A 229 -11.74 -10.51 21.84
C ASP A 229 -11.19 -11.91 21.56
N LEU A 230 -12.03 -12.95 21.67
CA LEU A 230 -11.65 -14.29 21.26
C LEU A 230 -12.09 -14.54 19.81
N PRO A 231 -11.25 -15.15 18.95
CA PRO A 231 -11.67 -15.59 17.64
C PRO A 231 -12.45 -16.91 17.75
N VAL A 232 -13.62 -16.99 17.10
CA VAL A 232 -14.35 -18.25 16.90
C VAL A 232 -14.05 -18.74 15.49
N ALA A 233 -13.45 -19.93 15.37
CA ALA A 233 -13.24 -20.54 14.07
C ALA A 233 -14.57 -21.00 13.46
N VAL A 234 -14.81 -20.63 12.20
CA VAL A 234 -16.03 -21.01 11.45
C VAL A 234 -15.64 -21.79 10.20
N LEU A 235 -16.18 -23.00 10.05
CA LEU A 235 -15.89 -23.93 8.95
C LEU A 235 -17.20 -24.35 8.28
N ALA A 236 -17.51 -23.72 7.15
CA ALA A 236 -18.67 -24.05 6.34
C ALA A 236 -18.40 -23.69 4.88
N GLU A 237 -19.15 -24.28 3.96
CA GLU A 237 -19.23 -23.76 2.60
C GLU A 237 -19.94 -22.40 2.57
N ARG A 238 -19.85 -21.72 1.42
CA ARG A 238 -20.55 -20.45 1.19
C ARG A 238 -22.06 -20.68 1.21
N GLY A 239 -22.73 -20.17 2.23
CA GLY A 239 -24.16 -20.36 2.41
C GLY A 239 -24.75 -19.54 3.55
N LEU A 240 -26.02 -19.83 3.87
CA LEU A 240 -26.77 -19.15 4.93
C LEU A 240 -26.19 -19.47 6.32
N GLU A 241 -25.71 -20.70 6.48
CA GLU A 241 -25.06 -21.22 7.67
C GLU A 241 -23.84 -20.38 8.04
N LEU A 242 -22.96 -20.13 7.07
CA LEU A 242 -21.74 -19.35 7.27
C LEU A 242 -22.04 -17.92 7.73
N LEU A 243 -22.98 -17.23 7.07
CA LEU A 243 -23.39 -15.89 7.49
C LEU A 243 -23.98 -15.91 8.91
N GLY A 244 -24.82 -16.90 9.21
CA GLY A 244 -25.35 -17.11 10.56
C GLY A 244 -24.26 -17.36 11.60
N MET A 245 -23.20 -18.09 11.25
CA MET A 245 -22.03 -18.34 12.11
C MET A 245 -21.21 -17.08 12.38
N ILE A 246 -21.01 -16.26 11.35
CA ILE A 246 -20.31 -14.97 11.47
C ILE A 246 -21.09 -14.04 12.42
N ILE A 247 -22.39 -13.84 12.17
CA ILE A 247 -23.22 -12.97 13.01
C ILE A 247 -23.37 -13.53 14.42
N GLY A 248 -23.48 -14.86 14.57
CA GLY A 248 -23.57 -15.50 15.88
C GLY A 248 -22.28 -15.35 16.69
N SER A 249 -21.11 -15.37 16.05
CA SER A 249 -19.83 -15.06 16.70
C SER A 249 -19.83 -13.64 17.26
N PHE A 250 -20.26 -12.65 16.45
CA PHE A 250 -20.39 -11.27 16.92
C PHE A 250 -21.38 -11.14 18.08
N LYS A 251 -22.50 -11.87 18.06
CA LYS A 251 -23.50 -11.87 19.14
C LYS A 251 -22.99 -12.48 20.45
N ALA A 252 -21.91 -13.27 20.39
CA ALA A 252 -21.19 -13.73 21.58
C ALA A 252 -20.15 -12.70 22.08
N GLY A 253 -19.97 -11.58 21.38
CA GLY A 253 -18.93 -10.59 21.62
C GLY A 253 -17.57 -10.93 20.99
N ALA A 254 -17.50 -12.02 20.22
CA ALA A 254 -16.28 -12.56 19.64
C ALA A 254 -16.07 -12.08 18.20
N GLY A 255 -14.82 -12.16 17.74
CA GLY A 255 -14.50 -12.08 16.32
C GLY A 255 -14.60 -13.44 15.65
N TYR A 256 -14.73 -13.49 14.33
CA TYR A 256 -14.74 -14.75 13.59
C TYR A 256 -13.41 -15.03 12.86
N LEU A 257 -13.07 -16.30 12.73
CA LEU A 257 -11.90 -16.80 11.99
C LEU A 257 -12.40 -17.76 10.90
N PRO A 258 -12.53 -17.30 9.63
CA PRO A 258 -13.09 -18.14 8.57
C PRO A 258 -12.07 -19.18 8.09
N LEU A 259 -12.51 -20.43 8.07
CA LEU A 259 -11.77 -21.57 7.53
C LEU A 259 -12.44 -22.03 6.23
N ASP A 260 -11.76 -21.84 5.11
CA ASP A 260 -12.25 -22.32 3.82
C ASP A 260 -12.07 -23.85 3.71
N PRO A 261 -13.17 -24.64 3.63
CA PRO A 261 -13.10 -26.10 3.64
C PRO A 261 -12.37 -26.66 2.41
N THR A 262 -12.19 -25.87 1.35
CA THR A 262 -11.44 -26.27 0.15
C THR A 262 -9.92 -26.27 0.35
N LEU A 263 -9.43 -25.65 1.43
CA LEU A 263 -8.00 -25.61 1.75
C LEU A 263 -7.50 -26.93 2.35
N PRO A 264 -6.21 -27.27 2.19
CA PRO A 264 -5.64 -28.48 2.79
C PRO A 264 -5.81 -28.52 4.31
N ASN A 265 -6.22 -29.67 4.85
CA ASN A 265 -6.43 -29.85 6.29
C ASN A 265 -5.20 -29.50 7.14
N SER A 266 -3.99 -29.82 6.66
CA SER A 266 -2.74 -29.46 7.36
C SER A 266 -2.59 -27.95 7.55
N ARG A 267 -3.05 -27.15 6.57
CA ARG A 267 -3.07 -25.69 6.66
C ARG A 267 -4.13 -25.22 7.65
N LEU A 268 -5.34 -25.77 7.59
CA LEU A 268 -6.44 -25.38 8.47
C LEU A 268 -6.15 -25.75 9.95
N SER A 269 -5.62 -26.94 10.23
CA SER A 269 -5.19 -27.33 11.57
C SER A 269 -4.08 -26.41 12.08
N GLY A 270 -3.10 -26.05 11.25
CA GLY A 270 -2.07 -25.08 11.64
C GLY A 270 -2.62 -23.69 11.98
N ILE A 271 -3.64 -23.23 11.25
CA ILE A 271 -4.36 -21.99 11.57
C ILE A 271 -5.09 -22.09 12.91
N ILE A 272 -5.80 -23.20 13.14
CA ILE A 272 -6.51 -23.42 14.42
C ILE A 272 -5.52 -23.40 15.58
N ASP A 273 -4.41 -24.14 15.48
CA ASP A 273 -3.38 -24.22 16.51
C ASP A 273 -2.78 -22.84 16.82
N GLN A 274 -2.41 -22.08 15.78
CA GLN A 274 -1.83 -20.75 15.94
C GLN A 274 -2.83 -19.71 16.49
N SER A 275 -4.12 -19.87 16.19
CA SER A 275 -5.15 -18.93 16.61
C SER A 275 -5.54 -19.06 18.09
N ALA A 276 -5.22 -20.20 18.72
CA ALA A 276 -5.70 -20.56 20.06
C ALA A 276 -7.21 -20.34 20.23
N THR A 277 -7.98 -20.51 19.15
CA THR A 277 -9.44 -20.36 19.18
C THR A 277 -10.03 -21.35 20.17
N PRO A 278 -10.97 -20.95 21.05
CA PRO A 278 -11.56 -21.85 22.03
C PRO A 278 -12.64 -22.76 21.41
N LEU A 279 -13.18 -22.39 20.23
CA LEU A 279 -14.26 -23.10 19.57
C LEU A 279 -14.10 -23.14 18.05
N LEU A 280 -14.45 -24.29 17.49
CA LEU A 280 -14.71 -24.49 16.07
C LEU A 280 -16.22 -24.71 15.89
N VAL A 281 -16.86 -23.82 15.13
CA VAL A 281 -18.24 -23.98 14.67
C VAL A 281 -18.21 -24.47 13.22
N CYS A 282 -18.89 -25.56 12.91
CA CYS A 282 -18.99 -26.06 11.54
C CYS A 282 -20.44 -26.33 11.11
N SER A 283 -20.68 -26.35 9.80
CA SER A 283 -21.92 -26.92 9.25
C SER A 283 -21.91 -28.44 9.38
N ALA A 284 -23.08 -29.07 9.23
CA ALA A 284 -23.21 -30.52 9.25
C ALA A 284 -22.42 -31.17 8.09
N GLU A 285 -22.37 -30.50 6.94
CA GLU A 285 -21.60 -30.93 5.76
C GLU A 285 -20.09 -30.95 6.04
N CYS A 286 -19.59 -29.99 6.82
CA CYS A 286 -18.18 -29.90 7.19
C CYS A 286 -17.83 -30.67 8.49
N LEU A 287 -18.76 -31.44 9.08
CA LEU A 287 -18.56 -32.09 10.38
C LEU A 287 -17.37 -33.06 10.38
N GLU A 288 -17.30 -33.95 9.40
CA GLU A 288 -16.22 -34.94 9.32
C GLU A 288 -14.86 -34.27 9.10
N GLN A 289 -14.80 -33.23 8.26
CA GLN A 289 -13.60 -32.43 8.09
C GLN A 289 -13.22 -31.74 9.40
N GLY A 290 -14.17 -31.10 10.07
CA GLY A 290 -13.96 -30.45 11.37
C GLY A 290 -13.36 -31.40 12.40
N ARG A 291 -13.90 -32.62 12.54
CA ARG A 291 -13.32 -33.66 13.41
C ARG A 291 -11.88 -33.99 13.03
N ALA A 292 -11.62 -34.23 11.75
CA ALA A 292 -10.27 -34.52 11.26
C ALA A 292 -9.27 -33.39 11.54
N LEU A 293 -9.71 -32.12 11.45
CA LEU A 293 -8.87 -30.97 11.79
C LEU A 293 -8.47 -30.96 13.27
N LEU A 294 -9.42 -31.28 14.16
CA LEU A 294 -9.19 -31.32 15.61
C LEU A 294 -8.36 -32.54 16.03
N ASP A 295 -8.57 -33.70 15.40
CA ASP A 295 -7.80 -34.91 15.68
C ASP A 295 -6.31 -34.76 15.36
N ALA A 296 -5.98 -33.91 14.38
CA ALA A 296 -4.60 -33.55 14.04
C ALA A 296 -3.91 -32.64 15.07
N LEU A 297 -4.66 -32.08 16.03
CA LEU A 297 -4.13 -31.21 17.09
C LEU A 297 -3.85 -31.98 18.37
N PRO A 298 -2.88 -31.52 19.20
CA PRO A 298 -2.71 -31.99 20.57
C PRO A 298 -4.01 -31.84 21.39
N GLU A 299 -4.35 -32.83 22.22
CA GLU A 299 -5.58 -32.79 23.05
C GLU A 299 -5.70 -31.52 23.89
N SER A 300 -4.57 -30.97 24.37
CA SER A 300 -4.53 -29.75 25.17
C SER A 300 -4.86 -28.46 24.41
N SER A 301 -4.76 -28.45 23.08
CA SER A 301 -5.05 -27.28 22.23
C SER A 301 -6.28 -27.45 21.34
N ARG A 302 -7.02 -28.55 21.50
CA ARG A 302 -8.25 -28.80 20.72
C ARG A 302 -9.39 -27.85 21.17
N PRO A 303 -9.92 -26.99 20.29
CA PRO A 303 -11.15 -26.25 20.59
C PRO A 303 -12.35 -27.19 20.77
N GLN A 304 -13.39 -26.69 21.45
CA GLN A 304 -14.68 -27.39 21.44
C GLN A 304 -15.33 -27.31 20.06
N LEU A 305 -15.87 -28.42 19.58
CA LEU A 305 -16.61 -28.49 18.32
C LEU A 305 -18.10 -28.21 18.55
N ARG A 306 -18.68 -27.31 17.76
CA ARG A 306 -20.13 -27.07 17.69
C ARG A 306 -20.60 -27.21 16.25
N VAL A 307 -21.75 -27.87 16.08
CA VAL A 307 -22.39 -28.04 14.78
C VAL A 307 -23.58 -27.12 14.70
N TRP A 308 -23.61 -26.27 13.67
CA TRP A 308 -24.64 -25.25 13.51
C TRP A 308 -26.06 -25.81 13.56
N GLU A 309 -26.33 -26.90 12.85
CA GLU A 309 -27.65 -27.51 12.75
C GLU A 309 -28.11 -28.08 14.10
N HIS A 310 -27.19 -28.65 14.89
CA HIS A 310 -27.51 -29.09 16.25
C HIS A 310 -27.88 -27.90 17.15
N VAL A 311 -27.18 -26.77 17.01
CA VAL A 311 -27.53 -25.53 17.73
C VAL A 311 -28.91 -25.04 17.30
N GLN A 312 -29.24 -25.09 16.01
CA GLN A 312 -30.55 -24.65 15.51
C GLN A 312 -31.71 -25.54 15.97
N GLN A 313 -31.45 -26.82 16.24
CA GLN A 313 -32.44 -27.78 16.76
C GLN A 313 -32.56 -27.75 18.29
N SER A 314 -31.58 -27.17 18.99
CA SER A 314 -31.59 -27.07 20.45
C SER A 314 -32.64 -26.08 20.97
N TYR A 315 -33.07 -26.27 22.22
CA TYR A 315 -33.90 -25.30 22.95
C TYR A 315 -33.10 -24.07 23.43
N SER A 316 -32.26 -23.51 22.56
CA SER A 316 -31.50 -22.30 22.85
C SER A 316 -32.39 -21.06 22.84
N ALA A 317 -32.02 -20.07 23.66
CA ALA A 317 -32.66 -18.77 23.65
C ALA A 317 -32.62 -18.13 22.26
N GLN A 318 -33.71 -17.48 21.87
CA GLN A 318 -33.89 -16.86 20.55
C GLN A 318 -33.83 -15.32 20.61
N HIS A 319 -33.86 -14.75 21.82
CA HIS A 319 -33.76 -13.30 22.05
C HIS A 319 -32.31 -12.84 21.88
N ASN A 320 -32.10 -11.55 21.60
CA ASN A 320 -30.77 -10.98 21.46
C ASN A 320 -29.98 -11.17 22.77
N PRO A 321 -28.72 -11.67 22.73
CA PRO A 321 -27.92 -11.86 23.94
C PRO A 321 -27.58 -10.58 24.71
N ALA A 322 -27.89 -9.40 24.14
CA ALA A 322 -27.59 -8.08 24.71
C ALA A 322 -26.10 -7.90 25.06
N ARG A 323 -25.23 -8.42 24.18
CA ARG A 323 -23.77 -8.39 24.31
C ARG A 323 -23.18 -7.67 23.10
N TYR A 324 -22.54 -6.53 23.35
CA TYR A 324 -22.08 -5.62 22.31
C TYR A 324 -20.59 -5.35 22.48
N SER A 325 -19.82 -5.63 21.42
CA SER A 325 -18.38 -5.41 21.37
C SER A 325 -18.04 -3.92 21.38
N ALA A 326 -17.00 -3.53 22.10
CA ALA A 326 -16.39 -2.21 22.02
C ALA A 326 -15.71 -1.99 20.66
N PRO A 327 -15.42 -0.73 20.27
CA PRO A 327 -14.84 -0.42 18.96
C PRO A 327 -13.44 -1.01 18.70
N ASP A 328 -12.64 -1.21 19.75
CA ASP A 328 -11.33 -1.90 19.73
C ASP A 328 -11.43 -3.42 19.81
N ASN A 329 -12.61 -3.98 20.06
CA ASN A 329 -12.70 -5.43 20.12
C ASN A 329 -12.50 -6.09 18.76
N LEU A 330 -12.05 -7.34 18.77
CA LEU A 330 -11.82 -8.15 17.60
C LEU A 330 -13.10 -8.33 16.77
N ALA A 331 -13.02 -8.06 15.47
CA ALA A 331 -14.05 -8.38 14.50
C ALA A 331 -13.73 -9.67 13.74
N TYR A 332 -12.53 -9.78 13.19
CA TYR A 332 -12.13 -11.00 12.51
C TYR A 332 -10.64 -11.21 12.49
N VAL A 333 -10.26 -12.46 12.26
CA VAL A 333 -8.87 -12.86 12.00
C VAL A 333 -8.82 -13.52 10.62
N ILE A 334 -8.05 -12.96 9.69
CA ILE A 334 -7.84 -13.56 8.37
C ILE A 334 -6.36 -13.85 8.18
N PHE A 335 -6.04 -15.08 7.76
CA PHE A 335 -4.67 -15.52 7.59
C PHE A 335 -4.13 -15.23 6.19
N THR A 336 -2.98 -14.57 6.13
CA THR A 336 -2.27 -14.25 4.88
C THR A 336 -1.00 -15.07 4.73
N SER A 337 -0.49 -15.19 3.50
CA SER A 337 0.81 -15.81 3.24
C SER A 337 1.91 -14.93 3.82
N GLY A 338 2.57 -15.37 4.89
CA GLY A 338 3.75 -14.69 5.41
C GLY A 338 4.93 -14.83 4.45
N SER A 339 5.73 -13.76 4.32
CA SER A 339 7.00 -13.78 3.57
C SER A 339 8.01 -14.82 4.10
N THR A 340 7.82 -15.27 5.34
CA THR A 340 8.61 -16.30 6.01
C THR A 340 8.10 -17.73 5.77
N GLY A 341 7.06 -17.92 4.95
CA GLY A 341 6.43 -19.21 4.66
C GLY A 341 5.41 -19.69 5.71
N LEU A 342 5.40 -19.10 6.91
CA LEU A 342 4.39 -19.35 7.94
C LEU A 342 3.22 -18.35 7.79
N PRO A 343 1.96 -18.83 7.76
CA PRO A 343 0.80 -17.96 7.76
C PRO A 343 0.77 -17.00 8.96
N LYS A 344 0.25 -15.78 8.76
CA LYS A 344 0.07 -14.80 9.82
C LYS A 344 -1.40 -14.38 9.89
N GLY A 345 -1.98 -14.44 11.09
CA GLY A 345 -3.34 -13.96 11.33
C GLY A 345 -3.35 -12.44 11.45
N VAL A 346 -4.04 -11.77 10.54
CA VAL A 346 -4.31 -10.33 10.61
C VAL A 346 -5.57 -10.14 11.45
N MET A 347 -5.42 -9.50 12.60
CA MET A 347 -6.52 -9.16 13.51
C MET A 347 -7.07 -7.79 13.14
N VAL A 348 -8.38 -7.70 12.92
CA VAL A 348 -9.07 -6.44 12.60
C VAL A 348 -10.11 -6.15 13.67
N GLU A 349 -10.11 -4.91 14.16
CA GLU A 349 -11.06 -4.41 15.17
C GLU A 349 -12.40 -4.00 14.54
N GLN A 350 -13.47 -3.99 15.35
CA GLN A 350 -14.82 -3.58 14.96
C GLN A 350 -14.84 -2.20 14.29
N ARG A 351 -14.16 -1.20 14.86
CA ARG A 351 -14.12 0.16 14.27
C ARG A 351 -13.56 0.18 12.85
N GLY A 352 -12.50 -0.59 12.60
CA GLY A 352 -11.81 -0.62 11.32
C GLY A 352 -12.66 -1.32 10.26
N MET A 353 -13.29 -2.43 10.66
CA MET A 353 -14.26 -3.15 9.85
C MET A 353 -15.45 -2.26 9.46
N LEU A 354 -16.09 -1.61 10.44
CA LEU A 354 -17.25 -0.74 10.21
C LEU A 354 -16.91 0.47 9.35
N ASN A 355 -15.76 1.11 9.59
CA ASN A 355 -15.29 2.22 8.75
C ASN A 355 -15.09 1.77 7.29
N ASN A 356 -14.51 0.59 7.07
CA ASN A 356 -14.35 0.03 5.72
C ASN A 356 -15.70 -0.25 5.04
N GLN A 357 -16.68 -0.80 5.76
CA GLN A 357 -18.00 -1.11 5.21
C GLN A 357 -18.79 0.16 4.89
N LEU A 358 -18.91 1.06 5.87
CA LEU A 358 -19.74 2.27 5.77
C LEU A 358 -19.20 3.26 4.74
N SER A 359 -17.88 3.34 4.56
CA SER A 359 -17.27 4.19 3.52
C SER A 359 -17.59 3.74 2.09
N LYS A 360 -18.00 2.48 1.87
CA LYS A 360 -18.42 2.01 0.54
C LYS A 360 -19.79 2.50 0.14
N VAL A 361 -20.68 2.76 1.11
CA VAL A 361 -22.06 3.16 0.84
C VAL A 361 -22.13 4.42 -0.05
N PRO A 362 -21.50 5.56 0.32
CA PRO A 362 -21.49 6.74 -0.55
C PRO A 362 -20.65 6.52 -1.82
N TYR A 363 -19.51 5.83 -1.71
CA TYR A 363 -18.59 5.61 -2.84
C TYR A 363 -19.22 4.79 -3.98
N LEU A 364 -20.03 3.78 -3.64
CA LEU A 364 -20.74 2.91 -4.58
C LEU A 364 -22.19 3.32 -4.80
N SER A 365 -22.67 4.38 -4.13
CA SER A 365 -24.06 4.82 -4.16
C SER A 365 -25.07 3.72 -3.79
N LEU A 366 -24.75 2.91 -2.77
CA LEU A 366 -25.61 1.81 -2.31
C LEU A 366 -26.87 2.32 -1.60
N SER A 367 -27.96 1.58 -1.79
CA SER A 367 -29.29 1.83 -1.25
C SER A 367 -29.95 0.54 -0.77
N ASP A 368 -31.13 0.64 -0.17
CA ASP A 368 -31.90 -0.51 0.32
C ASP A 368 -32.49 -1.41 -0.79
N ARG A 369 -32.28 -1.04 -2.06
CA ARG A 369 -32.70 -1.80 -3.25
C ARG A 369 -31.57 -2.63 -3.85
N ASP A 370 -30.33 -2.38 -3.43
CA ASP A 370 -29.17 -3.05 -3.98
C ASP A 370 -29.01 -4.45 -3.38
N VAL A 371 -28.48 -5.36 -4.20
CA VAL A 371 -28.20 -6.74 -3.81
C VAL A 371 -26.72 -6.99 -4.00
N ILE A 372 -26.04 -7.32 -2.91
CA ILE A 372 -24.59 -7.57 -2.92
C ILE A 372 -24.35 -9.05 -3.19
N ALA A 373 -23.57 -9.35 -4.24
CA ALA A 373 -23.15 -10.71 -4.53
C ALA A 373 -21.92 -11.07 -3.70
N GLN A 374 -22.03 -12.15 -2.92
CA GLN A 374 -20.89 -12.77 -2.26
C GLN A 374 -20.13 -13.60 -3.30
N THR A 375 -18.97 -13.09 -3.73
CA THR A 375 -18.16 -13.68 -4.82
C THR A 375 -16.80 -14.16 -4.33
N ALA A 376 -16.22 -13.48 -3.35
CA ALA A 376 -14.89 -13.79 -2.85
C ALA A 376 -14.86 -15.02 -1.94
N SER A 377 -13.71 -15.72 -1.86
CA SER A 377 -13.53 -16.74 -0.82
C SER A 377 -13.59 -16.08 0.55
N GLN A 378 -14.21 -16.77 1.50
CA GLN A 378 -14.36 -16.35 2.90
C GLN A 378 -13.03 -16.17 3.63
N SER A 379 -11.93 -16.73 3.11
CA SER A 379 -10.58 -16.52 3.65
C SER A 379 -9.88 -15.27 3.10
N PHE A 380 -10.56 -14.43 2.32
CA PHE A 380 -10.08 -13.11 1.91
C PHE A 380 -10.94 -11.99 2.51
N ASP A 381 -10.29 -10.90 2.91
CA ASP A 381 -10.90 -9.74 3.57
C ASP A 381 -11.95 -9.02 2.73
N ILE A 382 -11.82 -9.03 1.40
CA ILE A 382 -12.85 -8.51 0.49
C ILE A 382 -14.21 -9.22 0.68
N SER A 383 -14.26 -10.44 1.20
CA SER A 383 -15.53 -11.13 1.49
C SER A 383 -16.29 -10.49 2.66
N VAL A 384 -15.61 -9.79 3.57
CA VAL A 384 -16.19 -9.22 4.79
C VAL A 384 -17.33 -8.26 4.45
N TRP A 385 -17.09 -7.27 3.59
CA TRP A 385 -18.14 -6.30 3.19
C TRP A 385 -19.20 -6.92 2.27
N GLN A 386 -18.93 -8.08 1.67
CA GLN A 386 -19.93 -8.80 0.87
C GLN A 386 -20.88 -9.63 1.74
N PHE A 387 -20.46 -10.00 2.97
CA PHE A 387 -21.28 -10.74 3.93
C PHE A 387 -22.10 -9.82 4.84
N LEU A 388 -21.55 -8.66 5.22
CA LEU A 388 -21.98 -7.89 6.39
C LEU A 388 -22.84 -6.67 6.09
#